data_AF-A0A0M3JQR7-F1
#
_entry.id   AF-A0A0M3JQR7-F1
#
_cell.length_a   1.000
_cell.length_b   1.000
_cell.length_c   1.000
_cell.angle_alpha   90.00
_cell.angle_beta   90.00
_cell.angle_gamma   90.00
#
_symmetry.space_group_name_H-M   'P 1'
#
loop_
_entity.id
_entity.type
_entity.pdbx_description
1 polymer ?
#
loop_
_entity_poly.entity_id
_entity_poly.type
_entity_poly.pdbx_seq_one_letter_code
_entity_poly.pdbx_strand_id
1 'polypeptide(L)'
;MLYATASFVIFVMLFIGGVMGFVFRHQLQHQIPLHLKMLTSLRELYGTPEMDGITNAWDELQTNFNCCGVNGTNDLRIWPTSKWYMHQKEPKQKLPASCCVNGVETEKCMNFNASEAFDTNVVHTNTCYMPLRSDLLYVMHIAAWTSVISSLAMLVPAIFAAVYARLIKK
;
A
#
# COMPACT_ATOMS: atom_id res chain seq x y z
N MET A 1 11.87 -3.99 39.84
CA MET A 1 12.94 -4.49 38.95
C MET A 1 12.36 -5.02 37.64
N LEU A 2 11.34 -5.90 37.66
CA LEU A 2 10.66 -6.43 36.46
C LEU A 2 10.11 -5.36 35.50
N TYR A 3 9.46 -4.31 36.02
CA TYR A 3 8.93 -3.22 35.20
C TYR A 3 10.03 -2.48 34.42
N ALA A 4 11.13 -2.11 35.09
CA ALA A 4 12.24 -1.41 34.45
C ALA A 4 12.92 -2.29 33.37
N THR A 5 13.07 -3.60 33.62
CA THR A 5 13.63 -4.52 32.61
C THR A 5 12.69 -4.70 31.43
N ALA A 6 11.37 -4.86 31.66
CA ALA A 6 10.39 -4.99 30.59
C ALA A 6 10.30 -3.72 29.73
N SER A 7 10.25 -2.54 30.35
CA SER A 7 10.23 -1.25 29.64
C SER A 7 11.48 -1.05 28.79
N PHE A 8 12.65 -1.49 29.27
CA PHE A 8 13.89 -1.42 28.49
C PHE A 8 13.85 -2.35 27.26
N VAL A 9 13.31 -3.57 27.40
CA VAL A 9 13.14 -4.48 26.27
C VAL A 9 12.19 -3.89 25.23
N ILE A 10 11.05 -3.35 25.66
CA ILE A 10 10.08 -2.72 24.76
C ILE A 10 10.68 -1.50 24.07
N PHE A 11 11.45 -0.68 24.79
CA PHE A 11 12.19 0.44 24.21
C PHE A 11 13.09 -0.02 23.06
N VAL A 12 13.91 -1.06 23.26
CA VAL A 12 14.82 -1.57 22.22
C VAL A 12 14.02 -2.10 21.02
N MET A 13 12.94 -2.84 21.25
CA MET A 13 12.09 -3.35 20.16
C MET A 13 11.45 -2.22 19.34
N LEU A 14 10.86 -1.22 20.00
CA LEU A 14 10.24 -0.07 19.33
C LEU A 14 11.28 0.77 18.59
N PHE A 15 12.44 1.01 19.21
CA PHE A 15 13.50 1.79 18.59
C PHE A 15 14.03 1.11 17.31
N ILE A 16 14.30 -0.19 17.36
CA ILE A 16 14.70 -0.97 16.17
C ILE A 16 13.60 -0.92 15.11
N GLY A 17 12.33 -1.10 15.50
CA GLY A 17 11.18 -1.02 14.58
C GLY A 17 11.08 0.34 13.87
N GLY A 18 11.23 1.44 14.62
CA GLY A 18 11.25 2.79 14.07
C GLY A 18 12.40 3.01 13.07
N VAL A 19 13.61 2.58 13.43
CA VAL A 19 14.78 2.66 12.53
C VAL A 19 14.58 1.83 11.27
N MET A 20 14.08 0.60 11.39
CA MET A 20 13.74 -0.25 10.24
C MET A 20 12.70 0.40 9.33
N GLY A 21 11.70 1.10 9.89
CA GLY A 21 10.74 1.88 9.10
C GLY A 21 11.41 2.93 8.21
N PHE A 22 12.40 3.66 8.73
CA PHE A 22 13.19 4.61 7.93
C PHE A 22 14.02 3.92 6.86
N VAL A 23 14.63 2.77 7.15
CA VAL A 23 15.39 1.98 6.17
C VAL A 23 14.49 1.50 5.04
N PHE A 24 13.31 0.94 5.36
CA PHE A 24 12.35 0.51 4.35
C PHE A 24 11.87 1.67 3.47
N ARG A 25 11.59 2.83 4.06
CA ARG A 25 11.25 4.06 3.31
C ARG A 25 12.37 4.41 2.31
N HIS A 26 13.61 4.41 2.77
CA HIS A 26 14.75 4.70 1.91
C HIS A 26 14.89 3.70 0.75
N GLN A 27 14.73 2.40 1.03
CA GLN A 27 14.76 1.37 0.00
C GLN A 27 13.61 1.51 -1.01
N LEU A 28 12.38 1.79 -0.56
CA LEU A 28 11.24 2.01 -1.47
C LEU A 28 11.44 3.22 -2.37
N GLN A 29 12.19 4.23 -1.93
CA GLN A 29 12.45 5.43 -2.73
C GLN A 29 13.59 5.26 -3.74
N HIS A 30 14.65 4.50 -3.39
CA HIS A 30 15.90 4.49 -4.17
C HIS A 30 16.27 3.12 -4.75
N GLN A 31 15.84 2.03 -4.12
CA GLN A 31 16.34 0.67 -4.43
C GLN A 31 15.26 -0.19 -5.10
N ILE A 32 14.00 -0.03 -4.70
CA ILE A 32 12.90 -0.90 -5.15
C ILE A 32 12.12 -0.20 -6.26
N PRO A 33 12.13 -0.74 -7.50
CA PRO A 33 11.26 -0.24 -8.56
C PRO A 33 9.82 -0.73 -8.32
N LEU A 34 9.12 -0.07 -7.39
CA LEU A 34 7.77 -0.45 -6.97
C LEU A 34 6.80 -0.51 -8.16
N HIS A 35 6.95 0.36 -9.15
CA HIS A 35 6.17 0.33 -10.38
C HIS A 35 6.30 -0.99 -11.15
N LEU A 36 7.49 -1.59 -11.24
CA LEU A 36 7.69 -2.88 -11.93
C LEU A 36 7.05 -4.05 -11.19
N LYS A 37 7.15 -4.04 -9.85
CA LYS A 37 6.50 -5.06 -9.01
C LYS A 37 4.98 -4.98 -9.14
N MET A 38 4.45 -3.76 -9.12
CA MET A 38 3.03 -3.49 -9.33
C MET A 38 2.58 -3.93 -10.74
N LEU A 39 3.37 -3.62 -11.77
CA LEU A 39 3.12 -4.06 -13.16
C LEU A 39 3.02 -5.58 -13.27
N THR A 40 4.00 -6.28 -12.68
CA THR A 40 4.05 -7.75 -12.71
C THR A 40 2.88 -8.34 -11.92
N SER A 41 2.56 -7.78 -10.76
CA SER A 41 1.42 -8.21 -9.94
C SER A 41 0.09 -8.09 -10.71
N LEU A 42 -0.16 -6.95 -11.34
CA LEU A 42 -1.37 -6.77 -12.15
C LEU A 42 -1.40 -7.74 -13.33
N ARG A 43 -0.30 -7.82 -14.08
CA ARG A 43 -0.26 -8.62 -15.31
C ARG A 43 -0.41 -10.11 -15.06
N GLU A 44 0.25 -10.63 -14.03
CA GLU A 44 0.41 -12.07 -13.84
C GLU A 44 -0.50 -12.67 -12.76
N LEU A 45 -0.94 -11.87 -11.79
CA LEU A 45 -1.60 -12.38 -10.58
C LEU A 45 -3.03 -11.90 -10.41
N TYR A 46 -3.39 -10.72 -10.94
CA TYR A 46 -4.76 -10.22 -10.90
C TYR A 46 -5.72 -11.21 -11.56
N GLY A 47 -6.85 -11.46 -10.91
CA GLY A 47 -7.93 -12.30 -11.43
C GLY A 47 -7.56 -13.79 -11.57
N THR A 48 -6.49 -14.24 -10.92
CA THR A 48 -6.15 -15.67 -10.85
C THR A 48 -6.83 -16.32 -9.65
N PRO A 49 -7.41 -17.52 -9.80
CA PRO A 49 -8.23 -18.16 -8.75
C PRO A 49 -7.44 -18.55 -7.49
N GLU A 50 -6.11 -18.64 -7.60
CA GLU A 50 -5.22 -18.95 -6.47
C GLU A 50 -4.86 -17.69 -5.67
N MET A 51 -5.08 -16.49 -6.23
CA MET A 51 -4.60 -15.21 -5.70
C MET A 51 -5.72 -14.17 -5.58
N ASP A 52 -6.91 -14.59 -5.14
CA ASP A 52 -8.05 -13.68 -4.91
C ASP A 52 -7.70 -12.49 -3.99
N GLY A 53 -6.82 -12.70 -3.01
CA GLY A 53 -6.34 -11.61 -2.15
C GLY A 53 -5.60 -10.50 -2.90
N ILE A 54 -4.91 -10.83 -4.01
CA ILE A 54 -4.25 -9.83 -4.86
C ILE A 54 -5.29 -9.08 -5.70
N THR A 55 -6.29 -9.78 -6.24
CA THR A 55 -7.42 -9.17 -6.95
C THR A 55 -8.14 -8.16 -6.06
N ASN A 56 -8.52 -8.57 -4.84
CA ASN A 56 -9.20 -7.70 -3.89
C ASN A 56 -8.35 -6.48 -3.50
N ALA A 57 -7.05 -6.66 -3.25
CA ALA A 57 -6.16 -5.54 -2.95
C ALA A 57 -6.06 -4.54 -4.11
N TRP A 58 -6.08 -5.04 -5.35
CA TRP A 58 -6.13 -4.20 -6.54
C TRP A 58 -7.45 -3.46 -6.69
N ASP A 59 -8.56 -4.16 -6.50
CA ASP A 59 -9.90 -3.56 -6.60
C ASP A 59 -10.07 -2.46 -5.56
N GLU A 60 -9.70 -2.70 -4.30
CA GLU A 60 -9.69 -1.69 -3.24
C GLU A 60 -8.78 -0.52 -3.56
N LEU A 61 -7.57 -0.78 -4.08
CA LEU A 61 -6.64 0.28 -4.47
C LEU A 61 -7.27 1.18 -5.54
N GLN A 62 -7.87 0.60 -6.56
CA GLN A 62 -8.47 1.32 -7.67
C GLN A 62 -9.68 2.15 -7.23
N THR A 63 -10.57 1.58 -6.41
CA THR A 63 -11.74 2.29 -5.89
C THR A 63 -11.39 3.37 -4.89
N ASN A 64 -10.40 3.14 -4.02
CA ASN A 64 -10.02 4.11 -2.97
C ASN A 64 -9.26 5.31 -3.56
N PHE A 65 -8.40 5.07 -4.55
CA PHE A 65 -7.61 6.11 -5.18
C PHE A 65 -8.20 6.65 -6.48
N ASN A 66 -9.36 6.15 -6.91
CA ASN A 66 -10.00 6.52 -8.17
C ASN A 66 -9.01 6.47 -9.35
N CYS A 67 -8.31 5.35 -9.45
CA CYS A 67 -7.22 5.11 -10.38
C CYS A 67 -7.44 3.80 -11.15
N CYS A 68 -6.86 3.68 -12.34
CA CYS A 68 -6.88 2.46 -13.11
C CYS A 68 -5.55 2.28 -13.84
N GLY A 69 -4.88 1.15 -13.60
CA GLY A 69 -3.57 0.85 -14.16
C GLY A 69 -2.43 1.12 -13.17
N VAL A 70 -1.20 1.16 -13.68
CA VAL A 70 0.00 1.12 -12.85
C VAL A 70 0.73 2.44 -12.91
N ASN A 71 1.37 2.76 -14.02
CA ASN A 71 2.24 3.92 -14.16
C ASN A 71 2.48 4.24 -15.64
N GLY A 72 1.88 5.32 -16.14
CA GLY A 72 2.21 5.92 -17.44
C GLY A 72 1.00 6.30 -18.28
N THR A 73 1.24 6.76 -19.51
CA THR A 73 0.20 7.24 -20.46
C THR A 73 -0.57 6.12 -21.17
N ASN A 74 -0.18 4.85 -20.99
CA ASN A 74 -0.81 3.68 -21.60
C ASN A 74 -1.58 2.81 -20.59
N ASP A 75 -2.04 3.38 -19.47
CA ASP A 75 -2.45 2.61 -18.29
C ASP A 75 -3.66 1.70 -18.49
N LEU A 76 -4.61 1.99 -19.39
CA LEU A 76 -5.70 1.04 -19.70
C LEU A 76 -5.26 -0.08 -20.67
N ARG A 77 -4.17 0.12 -21.42
CA ARG A 77 -3.68 -0.87 -22.40
C ARG A 77 -2.99 -2.05 -21.74
N ILE A 78 -2.71 -1.98 -20.44
CA ILE A 78 -2.15 -3.10 -19.69
C ILE A 78 -3.15 -4.24 -19.51
N TRP A 79 -4.44 -3.92 -19.37
CA TRP A 79 -5.49 -4.90 -19.07
C TRP A 79 -5.62 -5.98 -20.15
N PRO A 80 -5.64 -5.65 -21.46
CA PRO A 80 -5.61 -6.66 -22.50
C PRO A 80 -4.37 -7.56 -22.49
N THR A 81 -3.27 -7.14 -21.86
CA THR A 81 -2.02 -7.92 -21.75
C THR A 81 -1.94 -8.79 -20.49
N SER A 82 -2.89 -8.64 -19.57
CA SER A 82 -2.96 -9.39 -18.32
C SER A 82 -3.42 -10.83 -18.55
N LYS A 83 -2.99 -11.75 -17.69
CA LYS A 83 -3.48 -13.13 -17.67
C LYS A 83 -4.98 -13.20 -17.44
N TRP A 84 -5.53 -12.32 -16.60
CA TRP A 84 -6.96 -12.21 -16.36
C TRP A 84 -7.75 -12.07 -17.66
N TYR A 85 -7.38 -11.10 -18.51
CA TYR A 85 -8.05 -10.89 -19.79
C TYR A 85 -7.89 -12.08 -20.74
N MET A 86 -6.69 -12.68 -20.80
CA MET A 86 -6.41 -13.81 -21.69
C MET A 86 -7.20 -15.07 -21.34
N HIS A 87 -7.43 -15.33 -20.05
CA HIS A 87 -8.13 -16.53 -19.56
C HIS A 87 -9.65 -16.33 -19.41
N GLN A 88 -10.15 -15.13 -19.69
CA GLN A 88 -11.57 -14.83 -19.58
C GLN A 88 -12.38 -15.54 -20.67
N LYS A 89 -13.55 -16.06 -20.29
CA LYS A 89 -14.54 -16.63 -21.23
C LYS A 89 -15.29 -15.50 -21.94
N GLU A 90 -15.67 -15.71 -23.19
CA GLU A 90 -16.48 -14.74 -23.93
C GLU A 90 -17.87 -14.57 -23.29
N PRO A 91 -18.42 -13.34 -23.22
CA PRO A 91 -17.83 -12.08 -23.71
C PRO A 91 -16.73 -11.53 -22.79
N LYS A 92 -15.58 -11.13 -23.39
CA LYS A 92 -14.45 -10.57 -22.63
C LYS A 92 -14.69 -9.14 -22.17
N GLN A 93 -14.49 -8.90 -20.89
CA GLN A 93 -14.45 -7.57 -20.30
C GLN A 93 -13.03 -7.00 -20.48
N LYS A 94 -12.92 -5.80 -21.02
CA LYS A 94 -11.62 -5.14 -21.22
C LYS A 94 -11.05 -4.55 -19.94
N LEU A 95 -11.93 -4.17 -19.00
CA LEU A 95 -11.57 -3.57 -17.72
C LEU A 95 -12.35 -4.21 -16.56
N PRO A 96 -11.76 -4.25 -15.36
CA PRO A 96 -12.48 -4.66 -14.17
C PRO A 96 -13.47 -3.59 -13.70
N ALA A 97 -14.46 -4.02 -12.92
CA ALA A 97 -15.49 -3.13 -12.38
C ALA A 97 -14.93 -2.03 -11.46
N SER A 98 -13.85 -2.31 -10.73
CA SER A 98 -13.14 -1.39 -9.83
C SER A 98 -12.50 -0.19 -10.54
N CYS A 99 -12.24 -0.30 -11.85
CA CYS A 99 -11.77 0.82 -12.66
C CYS A 99 -12.90 1.78 -13.10
N CYS A 100 -14.16 1.41 -12.88
CA CYS A 100 -15.32 2.17 -13.32
C CYS A 100 -15.76 3.18 -12.27
N VAL A 101 -16.20 4.36 -12.73
CA VAL A 101 -16.74 5.38 -11.84
C VAL A 101 -18.09 4.91 -11.27
N ASN A 102 -18.26 5.06 -9.96
CA ASN A 102 -19.51 4.71 -9.29
C ASN A 102 -20.69 5.52 -9.84
N GLY A 103 -21.81 4.83 -10.16
CA GLY A 103 -23.01 5.45 -10.71
C GLY A 103 -23.09 5.47 -12.24
N VAL A 104 -22.10 4.89 -12.93
CA VAL A 104 -22.13 4.68 -14.39
C VAL A 104 -22.60 3.27 -14.70
N GLU A 105 -23.25 3.10 -15.85
CA GLU A 105 -23.61 1.79 -16.41
C GLU A 105 -22.35 0.94 -16.61
N THR A 106 -22.18 -0.06 -15.75
CA THR A 106 -20.91 -0.80 -15.61
C THR A 106 -20.57 -1.56 -16.89
N GLU A 107 -21.56 -2.00 -17.67
CA GLU A 107 -21.34 -2.67 -18.95
C GLU A 107 -20.65 -1.77 -20.01
N LYS A 108 -20.94 -0.46 -20.01
CA LYS A 108 -20.28 0.50 -20.92
C LYS A 108 -18.82 0.71 -20.54
N CYS A 109 -18.54 0.77 -19.24
CA CYS A 109 -17.17 0.92 -18.74
C CYS A 109 -16.33 -0.34 -18.96
N MET A 110 -16.85 -1.53 -18.64
CA MET A 110 -16.11 -2.79 -18.78
C MET A 110 -15.73 -3.10 -20.23
N ASN A 111 -16.51 -2.61 -21.20
CA ASN A 111 -16.25 -2.77 -22.64
C ASN A 111 -15.55 -1.56 -23.28
N PHE A 112 -15.17 -0.56 -22.48
CA PHE A 112 -14.57 0.68 -22.96
C PHE A 112 -13.31 0.42 -23.80
N ASN A 113 -13.22 1.08 -24.95
CA ASN A 113 -12.08 0.93 -25.84
C ASN A 113 -11.07 2.05 -25.60
N ALA A 114 -9.87 1.69 -25.13
CA ALA A 114 -8.78 2.65 -24.86
C ALA A 114 -8.23 3.38 -26.10
N SER A 115 -8.82 3.17 -27.28
CA SER A 115 -8.54 3.90 -28.52
C SER A 115 -9.50 5.07 -28.76
N GLU A 116 -10.62 5.15 -28.03
CA GLU A 116 -11.57 6.26 -28.09
C GLU A 116 -11.19 7.35 -27.08
N ALA A 117 -11.65 8.58 -27.30
CA ALA A 117 -11.35 9.72 -26.46
C ALA A 117 -11.61 9.39 -24.97
N PHE A 118 -10.64 9.73 -24.11
CA PHE A 118 -10.65 9.38 -22.69
C PHE A 118 -11.78 10.15 -21.97
N ASP A 119 -12.93 9.49 -21.75
CA ASP A 119 -14.03 10.08 -20.99
C ASP A 119 -13.82 9.83 -19.50
N THR A 120 -13.39 10.87 -18.79
CA THR A 120 -13.16 10.86 -17.33
C THR A 120 -14.42 10.59 -16.52
N ASN A 121 -15.61 10.64 -17.14
CA ASN A 121 -16.87 10.36 -16.46
C ASN A 121 -17.21 8.87 -16.39
N VAL A 122 -16.50 8.00 -17.13
CA VAL A 122 -16.83 6.57 -17.24
C VAL A 122 -15.78 5.69 -16.57
N VAL A 123 -14.50 6.03 -16.74
CA VAL A 123 -13.36 5.23 -16.27
C VAL A 123 -12.38 6.09 -15.49
N HIS A 124 -11.77 5.52 -14.45
CA HIS A 124 -10.68 6.18 -13.74
C HIS A 124 -9.44 6.29 -14.62
N THR A 125 -9.03 7.52 -14.88
CA THR A 125 -7.94 7.86 -15.81
C THR A 125 -6.58 7.99 -15.15
N ASN A 126 -6.55 7.99 -13.81
CA ASN A 126 -5.36 8.24 -13.01
C ASN A 126 -4.54 6.96 -12.82
N THR A 127 -3.22 7.12 -12.67
CA THR A 127 -2.29 6.02 -12.38
C THR A 127 -2.36 5.64 -10.89
N CYS A 128 -2.35 4.36 -10.53
CA CYS A 128 -2.36 3.95 -9.11
C CYS A 128 -0.98 4.04 -8.43
N TYR A 129 0.12 4.07 -9.19
CA TYR A 129 1.47 4.08 -8.62
C TYR A 129 1.77 5.33 -7.80
N MET A 130 1.46 6.51 -8.32
CA MET A 130 1.82 7.77 -7.66
C MET A 130 1.08 7.97 -6.32
N PRO A 131 -0.26 7.86 -6.24
CA PRO A 131 -1.00 7.96 -4.98
C PRO A 131 -0.60 6.88 -3.98
N LEU A 132 -0.45 5.62 -4.41
CA LEU A 132 -0.03 4.55 -3.50
C LEU A 132 1.36 4.84 -2.92
N ARG A 133 2.31 5.26 -3.76
CA ARG A 133 3.67 5.56 -3.32
C ARG A 133 3.69 6.75 -2.37
N SER A 134 2.98 7.83 -2.65
CA SER A 134 2.95 9.01 -1.78
C SER A 134 2.37 8.68 -0.42
N ASP A 135 1.23 7.99 -0.39
CA ASP A 135 0.51 7.69 0.84
C ASP A 135 1.25 6.67 1.68
N LEU A 136 1.82 5.63 1.06
CA LEU A 136 2.67 4.67 1.74
C LEU A 136 3.88 5.36 2.39
N LEU A 137 4.58 6.22 1.65
CA LEU A 137 5.75 6.93 2.19
C LEU A 137 5.36 7.93 3.29
N TYR A 138 4.18 8.54 3.20
CA TYR A 138 3.65 9.43 4.22
C TYR A 138 3.34 8.69 5.51
N VAL A 139 2.56 7.61 5.43
CA VAL A 139 2.18 6.79 6.60
C VAL A 139 3.42 6.20 7.26
N MET A 140 4.36 5.66 6.48
CA MET A 140 5.63 5.13 7.01
C MET A 140 6.45 6.22 7.72
N HIS A 141 6.49 7.43 7.17
CA HIS A 141 7.19 8.54 7.81
C HIS A 141 6.56 8.90 9.15
N ILE A 142 5.24 9.07 9.21
CA ILE A 142 4.53 9.37 10.45
C ILE A 142 4.72 8.23 11.47
N ALA A 143 4.50 6.98 11.07
CA ALA A 143 4.65 5.82 11.94
C ALA A 143 6.07 5.69 12.53
N ALA A 144 7.11 5.95 11.73
CA ALA A 144 8.49 5.89 12.18
C ALA A 144 8.77 6.96 13.25
N TRP A 145 8.35 8.21 13.02
CA TRP A 145 8.50 9.28 14.01
C TRP A 145 7.71 9.01 15.29
N THR A 146 6.46 8.55 15.18
CA THR A 146 5.65 8.23 16.36
C THR A 146 6.26 7.09 17.16
N SER A 147 6.83 6.08 16.49
CA SER A 147 7.53 4.97 17.13
C SER A 147 8.76 5.45 17.91
N VAL A 148 9.62 6.26 17.29
CA VAL A 148 10.82 6.80 17.95
C VAL A 148 10.46 7.68 19.15
N ILE A 149 9.51 8.61 18.99
CA ILE A 149 9.06 9.49 20.07
C ILE A 149 8.46 8.66 21.22
N SER A 150 7.60 7.69 20.91
CA SER A 150 7.00 6.82 21.93
C SER A 150 8.06 6.02 22.69
N SER A 151 9.09 5.50 22.00
CA SER A 151 10.17 4.75 22.65
C SER A 151 10.93 5.63 23.65
N LEU A 152 11.24 6.88 23.29
CA LEU A 152 11.95 7.81 24.17
C LEU A 152 11.09 8.21 25.38
N ALA A 153 9.79 8.46 25.17
CA ALA A 153 8.87 8.80 26.25
C ALA A 153 8.77 7.68 27.31
N MET A 154 8.86 6.41 26.89
CA MET A 154 8.82 5.26 27.80
C MET A 154 10.03 5.15 28.74
N LEU A 155 11.15 5.80 28.44
CA LEU A 155 12.34 5.80 29.31
C LEU A 155 12.11 6.60 30.59
N VAL A 156 11.29 7.66 30.55
CA VAL A 156 11.01 8.54 31.70
C VAL A 156 10.46 7.75 32.90
N PRO A 157 9.33 7.02 32.79
CA PRO A 157 8.80 6.24 33.91
C PRO A 157 9.73 5.08 34.33
N ALA A 158 10.50 4.51 33.40
CA ALA A 158 11.48 3.47 33.73
C ALA A 158 12.60 3.99 34.63
N ILE A 159 13.09 5.22 34.37
CA ILE A 159 14.10 5.88 35.21
C ILE A 159 13.52 6.19 36.60
N PHE A 160 12.31 6.77 36.68
CA PHE A 160 11.66 7.04 37.96
C PHE A 160 11.46 5.77 38.79
N ALA A 161 10.97 4.70 38.17
CA ALA A 161 10.79 3.42 38.85
C ALA A 161 12.13 2.82 39.34
N ALA A 162 13.22 2.98 38.58
CA ALA A 162 14.54 2.52 38.99
C ALA A 162 15.11 3.34 40.16
N VAL A 163 14.94 4.67 40.15
CA VAL A 163 15.35 5.55 41.25
C VAL A 163 14.57 5.23 42.52
N TYR A 164 13.25 5.11 42.42
CA TYR A 164 12.38 4.75 43.55
C TYR A 164 12.75 3.39 44.15
N ALA A 165 13.01 2.38 43.30
CA ALA A 165 13.46 1.07 43.77
C ALA A 165 14.83 1.11 44.48
N ARG A 166 15.73 2.03 44.10
CA ARG A 166 17.01 2.25 44.80
C ARG A 166 16.81 2.96 46.15
N LEU A 167 15.86 3.88 46.24
CA LEU A 167 15.54 4.59 47.48
C LEU A 167 14.96 3.66 48.55
N ILE A 168 14.08 2.71 48.17
CA ILE A 168 13.50 1.75 49.13
C ILE A 168 14.52 0.74 49.65
N LYS A 169 15.54 0.39 48.85
CA LYS A 169 16.57 -0.57 49.26
C LYS A 169 17.62 0.03 50.21
N LYS A 170 17.63 1.35 50.42
CA LYS A 170 18.46 2.03 51.42
C LYS A 170 17.68 2.18 52.71
#